data_AF-A0A524HYS6-F1
#
_entry.id   AF-A0A524HYS6-F1
#
_cell.length_a   1.000
_cell.length_b   1.000
_cell.length_c   1.000
_cell.angle_alpha   90.00
_cell.angle_beta   90.00
_cell.angle_gamma   90.00
#
_symmetry.space_group_name_H-M   'P 1'
#
loop_
_entity.id
_entity.type
_entity.pdbx_description
1 polymer ?
#
loop_
_entity_poly.entity_id
_entity_poly.type
_entity_poly.pdbx_seq_one_letter_code
_entity_poly.pdbx_strand_id
1 'polypeptide(L)' 'MTKDKVLNGILAAKAVAVIRMTDAAKLAKAAAALRKGGVTALEVTMTVPG' A
#
# COMPACT_ATOMS: atom_id res chain seq x y z
N MET A 1 13.71 -10.17 -6.11
CA MET A 1 12.94 -10.39 -4.86
C MET A 1 12.19 -11.71 -5.03
N THR A 2 12.17 -12.61 -4.03
CA THR A 2 11.45 -13.90 -4.14
C THR A 2 10.01 -13.78 -3.63
N LYS A 3 9.14 -14.69 -4.06
CA LYS A 3 7.74 -14.76 -3.58
C LYS A 3 7.68 -14.86 -2.05
N ASP A 4 8.51 -15.70 -1.45
CA ASP A 4 8.54 -15.90 0.01
C ASP A 4 8.95 -14.63 0.76
N LYS A 5 9.90 -13.86 0.22
CA LYS A 5 10.31 -12.58 0.82
C LYS A 5 9.19 -11.56 0.78
N VAL A 6 8.42 -11.50 -0.30
CA VAL A 6 7.23 -10.64 -0.41
C VAL A 6 6.17 -11.08 0.59
N LEU A 7 5.84 -12.37 0.60
CA LEU A 7 4.83 -12.95 1.47
C LEU A 7 5.14 -12.68 2.95
N ASN A 8 6.38 -12.93 3.37
CA ASN A 8 6.82 -12.66 4.74
C ASN A 8 6.70 -11.17 5.10
N GLY A 9 6.99 -10.27 4.16
CA GLY A 9 6.79 -8.82 4.35
C GLY A 9 5.32 -8.44 4.56
N ILE A 10 4.41 -9.01 3.76
CA ILE A 10 2.97 -8.78 3.89
C ILE A 10 2.45 -9.35 5.22
N LEU A 11 2.84 -10.58 5.58
CA LEU A 11 2.46 -11.22 6.85
C LEU A 11 2.99 -10.48 8.08
N ALA A 12 4.18 -9.87 7.98
CA ALA A 12 4.76 -9.05 9.04
C ALA A 12 4.03 -7.70 9.19
N ALA A 13 3.48 -7.14 8.10
CA ALA A 13 2.75 -5.88 8.13
C ALA A 13 1.42 -5.95 8.90
N LYS A 14 0.82 -7.15 9.05
CA LYS A 14 -0.45 -7.46 9.75
C LYS A 14 -1.71 -6.79 9.20
N ALA A 15 -1.58 -5.64 8.54
CA ALA A 15 -2.63 -4.92 7.85
C ALA A 15 -2.10 -4.39 6.51
N VAL A 16 -2.98 -4.34 5.51
CA VAL A 16 -2.68 -3.79 4.18
C VAL A 16 -3.70 -2.70 3.88
N ALA A 17 -3.23 -1.50 3.58
CA ALA A 17 -4.10 -0.43 3.12
C ALA A 17 -4.39 -0.60 1.62
N VAL A 18 -5.65 -0.84 1.27
CA VAL A 18 -6.09 -0.92 -0.12
C VAL A 18 -6.54 0.47 -0.55
N ILE A 19 -5.84 1.07 -1.52
CA ILE A 19 -6.11 2.41 -2.03
C ILE A 19 -6.51 2.36 -3.50
N ARG A 20 -7.51 3.19 -3.81
CA ARG A 20 -8.00 3.49 -5.14
C ARG A 20 -8.00 4.99 -5.36
N MET A 21 -7.30 5.47 -6.38
CA MET A 21 -7.17 6.91 -6.65
C MET A 21 -6.53 7.18 -8.02
N THR A 22 -6.84 8.34 -8.60
CA THR A 22 -6.37 8.78 -9.94
C THR A 22 -5.15 9.70 -9.90
N ASP A 23 -4.87 10.36 -8.77
CA ASP A 23 -3.83 11.38 -8.64
C ASP A 23 -2.58 10.80 -7.95
N ALA A 24 -1.50 10.63 -8.71
CA ALA A 24 -0.24 10.08 -8.19
C ALA A 24 0.40 10.93 -7.07
N ALA A 25 0.24 12.26 -7.09
CA ALA A 25 0.81 13.13 -6.08
C ALA A 25 0.09 12.96 -4.73
N LYS A 26 -1.22 12.72 -4.75
CA LYS A 26 -1.97 12.34 -3.54
C LYS A 26 -1.56 10.95 -3.02
N LEU A 27 -1.11 10.04 -3.89
CA LEU A 27 -0.67 8.69 -3.49
C LEU A 27 0.55 8.76 -2.60
N ALA A 28 1.54 9.54 -3.03
CA ALA A 28 2.77 9.73 -2.28
C ALA A 28 2.48 10.29 -0.88
N LYS A 29 1.57 11.28 -0.79
CA LYS A 29 1.16 11.87 0.49
C LYS A 29 0.43 10.86 1.38
N ALA A 30 -0.51 10.09 0.82
CA ALA A 30 -1.23 9.06 1.55
C ALA A 30 -0.30 7.95 2.06
N ALA A 31 0.62 7.47 1.21
CA ALA A 31 1.61 6.47 1.59
C ALA A 31 2.54 6.97 2.71
N ALA A 32 2.97 8.23 2.66
CA ALA A 32 3.77 8.84 3.72
C ALA A 32 3.00 8.93 5.05
N ALA A 33 1.72 9.32 5.01
CA ALA A 33 0.86 9.39 6.17
C ALA A 33 0.61 8.00 6.78
N LEU A 34 0.28 7.01 5.96
CA LEU A 34 0.10 5.62 6.38
C LEU A 34 1.36 5.06 7.06
N ARG A 35 2.53 5.30 6.46
CA ARG A 35 3.81 4.88 7.06
C ARG A 35 4.06 5.55 8.41
N LYS A 36 3.75 6.84 8.56
CA LYS A 36 3.84 7.55 9.85
C LYS A 36 2.87 6.98 10.90
N GLY A 37 1.70 6.50 10.47
CA GLY A 37 0.72 5.81 11.31
C GLY A 37 1.02 4.34 11.61
N GLY A 38 2.12 3.79 11.11
CA GLY A 38 2.53 2.40 11.35
C GLY A 38 2.01 1.38 10.33
N VAL A 39 1.29 1.80 9.29
CA VAL A 39 0.89 0.91 8.19
C VAL A 39 2.00 0.85 7.15
N THR A 40 2.58 -0.33 6.97
CA THR A 40 3.79 -0.53 6.15
C THR A 40 3.54 -1.28 4.84
N ALA A 41 2.31 -1.76 4.61
CA ALA A 41 1.90 -2.40 3.36
C ALA A 41 0.75 -1.63 2.70
N LEU A 42 0.85 -1.46 1.39
CA LEU A 42 -0.11 -0.74 0.55
C LEU A 42 -0.40 -1.58 -0.70
N GLU A 43 -1.68 -1.74 -1.03
CA GLU A 43 -2.14 -2.22 -2.33
C GLU A 43 -2.76 -1.05 -3.11
N VAL A 44 -2.35 -0.87 -4.36
CA VAL A 44 -2.97 0.11 -5.27
C VAL A 44 -3.81 -0.66 -6.29
N THR A 45 -5.11 -0.44 -6.28
CA THR A 45 -6.01 -1.13 -7.20
C THR A 45 -5.81 -0.63 -8.63
N MET A 46 -5.77 -1.54 -9.61
CA MET A 46 -5.55 -1.21 -11.03
C MET A 46 -6.73 -0.44 -11.68
N THR A 47 -7.92 -0.50 -11.09
CA THR A 47 -9.13 0.12 -11.64
C THR A 47 -9.66 1.18 -10.70
N VAL A 48 -9.98 2.35 -11.26
CA VAL A 48 -10.76 3.39 -10.61
C VAL A 48 -12.15 3.42 -11.28
N PRO A 49 -13.27 3.37 -10.54
CA PRO A 49 -14.61 3.55 -11.11
C PRO A 49 -14.75 4.97 -11.65
N GLY A 50 -15.20 5.08 -12.89
CA GLY A 50 -15.28 6.33 -13.66
C GLY A 50 -14.84 6.07 -15.09
#